data_AF-A0A7G2IMR9-F1
#
_entry.id   AF-A0A7G2IMR9-F1
#
_cell.length_a   1.000
_cell.length_b   1.000
_cell.length_c   1.000
_cell.angle_alpha   90.00
_cell.angle_beta   90.00
_cell.angle_gamma   90.00
#
_symmetry.space_group_name_H-M   'P 1'
#
loop_
_entity.id
_entity.type
_entity.pdbx_description
1 polymer ?
#
loop_
_entity_poly.entity_id
_entity_poly.type
_entity_poly.pdbx_seq_one_letter_code
_entity_poly.pdbx_strand_id
1 'polypeptide(L)' 'MFYGVDIGGTKTEIVAFDKEMQVCWRKRVATPVQDYELFLSTFTSLIDTADWATGTQGKNWHRHARSHGQTYRKITVI' A
#
# COMPACT_ATOMS: atom_id res chain seq x y z
N MET A 1 4.70 -9.60 4.23
CA MET A 1 4.25 -8.24 4.53
C MET A 1 2.88 -8.05 3.92
N PHE A 2 1.94 -7.54 4.72
CA PHE A 2 0.63 -7.08 4.30
C PHE A 2 0.57 -5.56 4.45
N TYR A 3 -0.10 -4.89 3.51
CA TYR A 3 -0.31 -3.45 3.59
C TYR A 3 -1.77 -3.16 3.87
N GLY A 4 -2.02 -2.42 4.95
CA GLY A 4 -3.30 -1.78 5.24
C GLY A 4 -3.23 -0.32 4.82
N VAL A 5 -4.27 0.15 4.13
CA VAL A 5 -4.36 1.54 3.66
C VAL A 5 -5.70 2.13 4.08
N ASP A 6 -5.65 3.32 4.69
CA ASP A 6 -6.79 4.18 4.98
C ASP A 6 -6.67 5.48 4.15
N ILE A 7 -7.66 5.76 3.30
CA ILE A 7 -7.68 6.95 2.44
C ILE A 7 -8.85 7.84 2.86
N GLY A 8 -8.55 8.88 3.62
CA GLY A 8 -9.49 9.97 3.90
C GLY A 8 -9.36 11.14 2.93
N GLY A 9 -10.32 12.05 2.94
CA GLY A 9 -10.29 13.28 2.13
C GLY A 9 -9.23 14.32 2.56
N THR A 10 -8.50 14.07 3.64
CA THR A 10 -7.44 14.99 4.12
C THR A 10 -6.12 14.27 4.35
N LYS A 11 -6.17 13.01 4.79
CA LYS A 11 -4.98 12.21 5.09
C LYS A 11 -5.12 10.80 4.54
N THR A 12 -4.01 10.27 4.03
CA THR A 12 -3.85 8.86 3.69
C THR A 12 -2.83 8.24 4.64
N GLU A 13 -3.14 7.08 5.19
CA GLU A 13 -2.24 6.29 6.03
C GLU A 13 -1.94 4.94 5.35
N ILE A 14 -0.67 4.52 5.41
CA ILE A 14 -0.23 3.16 5.08
C ILE A 14 0.41 2.54 6.31
N VAL A 15 0.03 1.30 6.59
CA VAL A 15 0.60 0.46 7.65
C VAL A 15 1.09 -0.85 7.04
N ALA A 16 2.33 -1.22 7.33
CA ALA A 16 2.94 -2.49 6.98
C ALA A 16 2.84 -3.46 8.16
N PHE A 17 2.34 -4.66 7.92
CA PHE A 17 2.19 -5.72 8.90
C PHE A 17 2.98 -6.98 8.54
N ASP A 18 3.60 -7.63 9.52
CA ASP A 18 4.19 -8.96 9.36
C ASP A 18 3.11 -10.05 9.22
N LYS A 19 3.51 -11.32 9.24
CA LYS A 19 2.58 -12.44 9.05
C LYS A 19 1.69 -12.66 10.27
N GLU A 20 2.13 -12.19 11.42
CA GLU A 20 1.51 -12.24 12.74
C GLU A 20 0.64 -11.00 13.01
N MET A 21 0.40 -10.18 11.98
CA MET A 21 -0.39 -8.94 12.01
C MET A 21 0.18 -7.88 12.96
N GLN A 22 1.48 -7.92 13.26
CA GLN A 22 2.16 -6.86 14.02
C GLN A 22 2.60 -5.73 13.10
N VAL A 23 2.53 -4.49 13.59
CA VAL A 23 2.93 -3.31 12.83
C VAL A 23 4.45 -3.26 12.72
N CYS A 24 4.98 -3.33 11.50
CA CYS A 24 6.41 -3.17 11.22
C CYS A 24 6.76 -1.74 10.81
N TRP A 25 5.84 -1.04 10.14
CA TRP A 25 6.04 0.32 9.66
C TRP A 25 4.71 1.04 9.46
N ARG A 26 4.72 2.37 9.60
CA ARG A 26 3.54 3.22 9.40
C ARG A 26 3.94 4.59 8.89
N LYS A 27 3.14 5.16 7.98
CA LYS A 27 3.28 6.55 7.56
C LYS A 27 1.93 7.15 7.19
N ARG A 28 1.78 8.43 7.53
CA ARG A 28 0.62 9.25 7.19
C ARG A 28 1.04 10.48 6.41
N VAL A 29 0.31 10.80 5.35
CA VAL A 29 0.57 11.97 4.49
C VAL A 29 -0.73 12.73 4.22
N ALA A 30 -0.63 13.94 3.66
CA ALA A 30 -1.79 14.63 3.12
C ALA A 30 -2.33 13.89 1.89
N THR A 31 -3.64 13.83 1.73
CA THR A 31 -4.27 13.23 0.54
C THR A 31 -4.26 14.24 -0.60
N PRO A 32 -3.65 13.93 -1.75
CA PRO A 32 -3.75 14.76 -2.96
C PRO A 32 -5.15 14.60 -3.59
N VAL A 33 -6.15 15.26 -3.03
CA VAL A 33 -7.57 15.05 -3.42
C VAL A 33 -7.97 15.62 -4.78
N GLN A 34 -7.19 16.58 -5.32
CA GLN A 34 -7.51 17.29 -6.56
C GLN A 34 -6.62 16.89 -7.74
N ASP A 35 -5.68 15.97 -7.52
CA ASP A 35 -4.71 15.56 -8.53
C ASP A 35 -4.51 14.05 -8.46
N TYR A 36 -5.09 13.34 -9.42
CA TYR A 36 -5.07 11.89 -9.48
C TYR A 36 -3.66 11.33 -9.74
N GLU A 37 -2.86 11.99 -10.57
CA GLU A 37 -1.49 11.55 -10.87
C GLU A 37 -0.59 11.76 -9.65
N LEU A 38 -0.75 12.89 -8.95
CA LEU A 38 -0.07 13.11 -7.69
C LEU A 38 -0.53 12.12 -6.61
N PHE A 39 -1.81 11.76 -6.59
CA PHE A 39 -2.32 10.72 -5.70
C PHE A 39 -1.65 9.38 -5.98
N LEU A 40 -1.64 8.92 -7.24
CA LEU A 40 -1.02 7.65 -7.64
C LEU A 40 0.48 7.62 -7.34
N SER A 41 1.22 8.68 -7.69
CA SER A 41 2.66 8.76 -7.43
C SER A 41 2.99 8.80 -5.93
N THR A 42 2.21 9.53 -5.14
CA THR A 42 2.32 9.55 -3.67
C THR A 42 2.07 8.14 -3.11
N PHE A 43 1.03 7.48 -3.60
CA PHE A 43 0.65 6.14 -3.13
C PHE A 43 1.72 5.09 -3.45
N THR A 44 2.21 5.05 -4.68
CA THR A 44 3.32 4.16 -5.07
C THR A 44 4.57 4.43 -4.24
N SER A 45 4.93 5.70 -4.05
CA SER A 45 6.08 6.09 -3.23
C SER A 45 5.97 5.62 -1.77
N LEU A 46 4.76 5.62 -1.20
CA LEU A 46 4.54 5.10 0.15
C LEU A 46 4.74 3.59 0.23
N ILE A 47 4.30 2.84 -0.77
CA ILE A 47 4.54 1.39 -0.86
C ILE A 47 6.03 1.10 -0.99
N ASP A 48 6.74 1.80 -1.87
CA ASP A 48 8.19 1.62 -2.05
C ASP A 48 8.96 1.98 -0.77
N THR A 49 8.53 3.04 -0.07
CA THR A 49 9.10 3.41 1.23
C THR A 49 8.86 2.32 2.28
N ALA A 50 7.69 1.69 2.29
CA ALA A 50 7.38 0.60 3.21
C ALA A 50 8.22 -0.66 2.92
N ASP A 51 8.36 -1.01 1.63
CA ASP A 51 9.21 -2.12 1.19
C ASP A 51 10.67 -1.87 1.63
N TRP A 52 11.20 -0.66 1.42
CA TRP A 52 12.56 -0.27 1.85
C TRP A 52 12.72 -0.30 3.38
N ALA A 53 11.79 0.32 4.11
CA ALA A 53 11.87 0.44 5.57
C ALA A 53 11.76 -0.91 6.30
N THR A 54 11.04 -1.87 5.72
CA THR A 54 10.87 -3.20 6.31
C THR A 54 11.84 -4.24 5.74
N GLY A 55 12.63 -3.88 4.74
CA GLY A 55 13.53 -4.79 4.02
C GLY A 55 12.81 -5.96 3.33
N THR A 56 11.49 -5.88 3.20
CA THR A 56 10.65 -6.99 2.71
C THR A 56 9.60 -6.44 1.76
N GLN A 57 9.56 -6.99 0.55
CA GLN A 57 8.51 -6.61 -0.39
C GLN A 57 7.13 -7.15 0.05
N GLY A 58 6.08 -6.34 -0.13
CA GLY A 58 4.69 -6.78 -0.07
C GLY A 58 4.44 -8.02 -0.91
N LYS A 59 3.76 -9.03 -0.36
CA LYS A 59 3.41 -10.24 -1.12
C LYS A 59 2.16 -9.98 -1.97
N ASN A 60 2.22 -10.37 -3.24
CA ASN A 60 1.03 -10.44 -4.09
C ASN A 60 0.09 -11.53 -3.55
N TRP A 61 -1.08 -11.14 -3.03
CA TRP A 61 -2.09 -12.10 -2.60
C TRP A 61 -2.98 -12.49 -3.79
N HIS A 62 -2.71 -13.64 -4.42
CA HIS A 62 -3.59 -14.24 -5.43
C HIS A 62 -4.57 -15.21 -4.76
N ARG A 63 -5.82 -14.78 -4.53
CA ARG A 63 -6.93 -15.70 -4.32
C ARG A 63 -7.79 -15.69 -5.59
N HIS A 64 -7.48 -16.62 -6.51
CA HIS A 64 -8.19 -16.89 -7.77
C HIS A 64 -8.53 -15.69 -8.66
N ALA A 65 -7.53 -15.11 -9.35
CA ALA A 65 -7.78 -14.31 -10.54
C ALA A 65 -6.98 -14.92 -11.70
N ARG A 66 -7.69 -15.52 -12.68
CA ARG A 66 -7.06 -16.08 -13.87
C ARG A 66 -6.41 -14.96 -14.67
N SER A 67 -5.22 -15.28 -15.15
CA SER A 67 -4.25 -14.44 -15.85
C SER A 67 -4.81 -13.74 -17.08
N HIS A 68 -4.79 -12.40 -17.11
CA HIS A 68 -4.57 -11.60 -18.31
C HIS A 68 -3.50 -10.55 -17.98
N GLY A 69 -2.26 -10.82 -18.39
CA GLY A 69 -1.23 -9.84 -18.77
C GLY A 69 -0.65 -8.84 -17.76
N GLN A 70 -1.20 -8.64 -16.56
CA GLN A 70 -0.71 -7.57 -15.68
C GLN A 70 -0.82 -7.96 -14.20
N THR A 71 0.32 -8.04 -13.51
CA THR A 71 0.40 -8.45 -12.10
C THR A 71 0.11 -7.24 -11.22
N TYR A 72 -1.13 -7.08 -10.77
CA TYR A 72 -1.49 -6.03 -9.80
C TYR A 72 -1.19 -6.50 -8.36
N ARG A 73 -0.54 -5.64 -7.56
CA ARG A 73 -0.37 -5.87 -6.11
C ARG A 73 -1.70 -5.57 -5.43
N LYS A 74 -2.37 -6.59 -4.87
CA LYS A 74 -3.64 -6.38 -4.15
C LYS A 74 -3.33 -5.81 -2.76
N ILE A 75 -3.63 -4.54 -2.56
CA ILE A 75 -3.54 -3.84 -1.27
C ILE A 75 -4.92 -3.90 -0.62
N THR A 76 -4.97 -4.26 0.67
CA THR A 76 -6.23 -4.22 1.41
C THR A 76 -6.44 -2.80 1.89
N VAL A 77 -7.44 -2.14 1.30
CA VAL A 77 -8.02 -0.92 1.87
C VAL A 77 -8.90 -1.40 3.03
N ILE A 78 -8.56 -0.99 4.24
CA ILE A 78 -9.31 -1.30 5.47
C ILE A 78 -10.20 -0.13 5.82
#